data_AF-A0A2E4WU87-F1
#
_entry.id   AF-A0A2E4WU87-F1
#
_cell.length_a   1.000
_cell.length_b   1.000
_cell.length_c   1.000
_cell.angle_alpha   90.00
_cell.angle_beta   90.00
_cell.angle_gamma   90.00
#
_symmetry.space_group_name_H-M   'P 1'
#
loop_
_entity.id
_entity.type
_entity.pdbx_description
1 polymer ?
#
loop_
_entity_poly.entity_id
_entity_poly.type
_entity_poly.pdbx_seq_one_letter_code
_entity_poly.pdbx_strand_id
1 'polypeptide(L)'
;MYTIFKDKRGFTMMEFVVTIAIIGTLISVALPSYHSTNLLVREKTSIASMNLIKEAFFQYFYRMHIKGDPHFPTTPTNDDNLMDESWCTAPINEDISGVTPDDLFSDGKVPTNANNNPFKYRTWQETVESTGEIRHYMEITDNDTESAAFGKSFTHSI
;
A
#
# COMPACT_ATOMS: atom_id res chain seq x y z
N MET A 1 -27.37 -49.26 24.23
CA MET A 1 -26.97 -49.07 22.82
C MET A 1 -28.05 -48.21 22.17
N TYR A 2 -27.77 -46.93 21.89
CA TYR A 2 -28.76 -45.99 21.37
C TYR A 2 -28.70 -46.00 19.83
N THR A 3 -29.71 -46.54 19.18
CA THR A 3 -29.84 -46.52 17.72
C THR A 3 -30.32 -45.14 17.28
N ILE A 4 -29.47 -44.39 16.58
CA ILE A 4 -29.86 -43.14 15.91
C ILE A 4 -30.82 -43.50 14.77
N PHE A 5 -32.09 -43.11 14.91
CA PHE A 5 -33.08 -43.21 13.84
C PHE A 5 -32.71 -42.21 12.74
N LYS A 6 -32.25 -42.72 11.59
CA LYS A 6 -32.01 -41.91 10.38
C LYS A 6 -33.34 -41.74 9.63
N ASP A 7 -33.96 -40.57 9.77
CA ASP A 7 -35.16 -40.19 9.02
C ASP A 7 -34.83 -40.08 7.52
N LYS A 8 -35.64 -40.71 6.66
CA LYS A 8 -35.46 -40.80 5.19
C LYS A 8 -36.43 -39.90 4.43
N ARG A 9 -36.93 -38.83 5.05
CA ARG A 9 -37.76 -37.83 4.35
C ARG A 9 -36.89 -36.99 3.43
N GLY A 10 -37.14 -37.07 2.11
CA GLY A 10 -36.50 -36.21 1.11
C GLY A 10 -36.97 -34.77 1.22
N PHE A 11 -36.14 -33.82 0.78
CA PHE A 11 -36.43 -32.39 0.77
C PHE A 11 -37.70 -32.10 -0.07
N THR A 12 -38.61 -31.27 0.44
CA THR A 12 -39.82 -30.91 -0.32
C THR A 12 -39.54 -29.74 -1.26
N MET A 13 -40.26 -29.67 -2.39
CA MET A 13 -40.14 -28.53 -3.32
C MET A 13 -40.44 -27.19 -2.63
N MET A 14 -41.37 -27.18 -1.68
CA MET A 14 -41.73 -25.98 -0.92
C MET A 14 -40.58 -25.49 -0.04
N GLU A 15 -39.87 -26.42 0.61
CA GLU A 15 -38.70 -26.11 1.45
C GLU A 15 -37.56 -25.52 0.62
N PHE A 16 -37.38 -25.98 -0.62
CA PHE A 16 -36.40 -25.41 -1.56
C PHE A 16 -36.79 -23.99 -2.02
N VAL A 17 -38.06 -23.75 -2.31
CA VAL A 17 -38.54 -22.42 -2.72
C VAL A 17 -38.39 -21.40 -1.57
N VAL A 18 -38.76 -21.79 -0.35
CA VAL A 18 -38.64 -20.93 0.83
C VAL A 18 -37.18 -20.61 1.14
N THR A 19 -36.28 -21.60 1.04
CA THR A 19 -34.84 -21.37 1.27
C THR A 19 -34.22 -20.44 0.23
N ILE A 20 -34.51 -20.61 -1.07
CA ILE A 20 -34.05 -19.68 -2.11
C ILE A 20 -34.61 -18.28 -1.88
N ALA A 21 -35.88 -18.14 -1.49
CA ALA A 21 -36.49 -16.85 -1.20
C ALA A 21 -35.79 -16.14 -0.02
N ILE A 22 -35.44 -16.87 1.04
CA ILE A 22 -34.71 -16.31 2.19
C ILE A 22 -33.27 -15.92 1.79
N ILE A 23 -32.57 -16.78 1.04
CA ILE A 23 -31.21 -16.47 0.55
C ILE A 23 -31.23 -15.25 -0.37
N GLY A 24 -32.19 -15.16 -1.29
CA GLY A 24 -32.33 -14.04 -2.21
C GLY A 24 -32.58 -12.71 -1.51
N THR A 25 -33.45 -12.69 -0.49
CA THR A 25 -33.70 -11.48 0.30
C THR A 25 -32.49 -11.06 1.12
N LEU A 26 -31.76 -12.01 1.72
CA LEU A 26 -30.51 -11.72 2.44
C LEU A 26 -29.43 -11.15 1.50
N ILE A 27 -29.20 -11.78 0.35
CA ILE A 27 -28.22 -11.32 -0.64
C ILE A 27 -28.57 -9.90 -1.13
N SER A 28 -29.84 -9.63 -1.40
CA SER A 28 -30.30 -8.32 -1.88
C SER A 28 -29.96 -7.16 -0.93
N VAL A 29 -29.99 -7.40 0.39
CA VAL A 29 -29.67 -6.37 1.38
C VAL A 29 -28.17 -6.34 1.70
N ALA A 30 -27.49 -7.48 1.64
CA ALA A 30 -26.09 -7.61 2.02
C ALA A 30 -25.12 -7.11 0.93
N LEU A 31 -25.35 -7.38 -0.35
CA LEU A 31 -24.38 -7.06 -1.42
C LEU A 31 -23.97 -5.58 -1.50
N PRO A 32 -24.89 -4.59 -1.40
CA PRO A 32 -24.51 -3.18 -1.53
C PRO A 32 -23.55 -2.71 -0.43
N SER A 33 -23.66 -3.23 0.80
CA SER A 33 -22.81 -2.80 1.93
C SER A 33 -21.38 -3.34 1.82
N TYR A 34 -21.19 -4.50 1.18
CA TYR A 34 -19.86 -5.06 0.94
C TYR A 34 -19.04 -4.25 -0.08
N HIS A 35 -19.67 -3.66 -1.09
CA HIS A 35 -18.92 -2.97 -2.14
C HIS A 35 -18.25 -1.68 -1.62
N SER A 36 -18.99 -0.84 -0.92
CA SER A 36 -18.47 0.44 -0.39
C SER A 36 -17.41 0.24 0.70
N THR A 37 -17.60 -0.76 1.57
CA THR A 37 -16.64 -1.08 2.63
C THR A 37 -15.32 -1.60 2.05
N ASN A 38 -15.37 -2.45 1.03
CA ASN A 38 -14.16 -2.94 0.36
C ASN A 38 -13.37 -1.82 -0.32
N LEU A 39 -14.04 -0.88 -0.99
CA LEU A 39 -13.36 0.28 -1.60
C LEU A 39 -12.66 1.14 -0.55
N LEU A 40 -13.33 1.43 0.56
CA LEU A 40 -12.73 2.18 1.67
C LEU A 40 -11.53 1.44 2.27
N VAL A 41 -11.64 0.13 2.51
CA VAL A 41 -10.50 -0.65 3.05
C VAL A 41 -9.31 -0.58 2.10
N ARG A 42 -9.53 -0.76 0.78
CA ARG A 42 -8.46 -0.67 -0.23
C ARG A 42 -7.80 0.70 -0.27
N GLU A 43 -8.57 1.78 -0.19
CA GLU A 43 -8.04 3.15 -0.11
C GLU A 43 -7.19 3.33 1.15
N LYS A 44 -7.71 2.93 2.32
CA LYS A 44 -6.99 3.06 3.60
C LYS A 44 -5.72 2.22 3.64
N THR A 45 -5.74 1.02 3.08
CA THR A 45 -4.53 0.18 2.95
C THR A 45 -3.47 0.87 2.10
N SER A 46 -3.85 1.43 0.95
CA SER A 46 -2.89 2.12 0.07
C SER A 46 -2.29 3.36 0.74
N ILE A 47 -3.10 4.15 1.44
CA ILE A 47 -2.64 5.29 2.25
C ILE A 47 -1.73 4.84 3.40
N ALA A 48 -2.05 3.72 4.06
CA ALA A 48 -1.20 3.16 5.10
C ALA A 48 0.16 2.74 4.54
N SER A 49 0.19 2.05 3.39
CA SER A 49 1.43 1.69 2.69
C SER A 49 2.28 2.92 2.38
N MET A 50 1.69 3.99 1.82
CA MET A 50 2.41 5.24 1.56
C MET A 50 3.02 5.84 2.84
N ASN A 51 2.29 5.80 3.96
CA ASN A 51 2.81 6.26 5.24
C ASN A 51 3.95 5.38 5.77
N LEU A 52 3.86 4.05 5.61
CA LEU A 52 4.94 3.15 6.01
C LEU A 52 6.23 3.45 5.22
N ILE A 53 6.12 3.69 3.91
CA ILE A 53 7.26 4.06 3.06
C ILE A 53 7.87 5.37 3.55
N LYS A 54 7.02 6.37 3.79
CA LYS A 54 7.43 7.66 4.33
C LYS A 54 8.22 7.51 5.63
N GLU A 55 7.68 6.80 6.63
CA GLU A 55 8.36 6.62 7.92
C GLU A 55 9.70 5.88 7.77
N ALA A 56 9.76 4.82 6.94
CA ALA A 56 10.98 4.09 6.67
C ALA A 56 12.06 4.98 6.03
N PHE A 57 11.67 5.85 5.09
CA PHE A 57 12.59 6.77 4.42
C PHE A 57 13.08 7.87 5.35
N PHE A 58 12.23 8.38 6.25
CA PHE A 58 12.68 9.31 7.31
C PHE A 58 13.63 8.62 8.28
N GLN A 59 13.34 7.40 8.72
CA GLN A 59 14.24 6.64 9.58
C GLN A 59 15.61 6.42 8.92
N TYR A 60 15.62 6.09 7.62
CA TYR A 60 16.83 6.01 6.82
C TYR A 60 17.59 7.34 6.79
N PHE A 61 16.89 8.44 6.51
CA PHE A 61 17.47 9.78 6.45
C PHE A 61 18.15 10.15 7.77
N TYR A 62 17.49 9.92 8.92
CA TYR A 62 18.10 10.16 10.23
C TYR A 62 19.37 9.33 10.46
N ARG A 63 19.38 8.07 10.01
CA ARG A 63 20.57 7.22 10.09
C ARG A 63 21.73 7.77 9.26
N MET A 64 21.43 8.32 8.07
CA MET A 64 22.46 8.90 7.20
C MET A 64 22.90 10.29 7.65
N HIS A 65 22.01 11.06 8.26
CA HIS A 65 22.34 12.31 8.93
C HIS A 65 23.38 12.10 10.04
N ILE A 66 23.27 11.03 10.84
CA ILE A 66 24.27 10.67 11.86
C ILE A 66 25.63 10.29 11.24
N LYS A 67 25.63 9.72 10.03
CA LYS A 67 26.86 9.38 9.29
C LYS A 67 27.48 10.57 8.54
N GLY A 68 26.80 11.72 8.51
CA GLY A 68 27.29 12.96 7.90
C GLY A 68 26.93 13.16 6.43
N ASP A 69 26.09 12.29 5.84
CA ASP A 69 25.59 12.43 4.46
C ASP A 69 24.06 12.27 4.41
N PRO A 70 23.29 13.26 4.87
CA PRO A 70 21.83 13.17 4.91
C PRO A 70 21.23 13.16 3.50
N HIS A 71 20.69 12.02 3.09
CA HIS A 71 19.95 11.88 1.84
C HIS A 71 18.79 10.89 1.98
N PHE A 72 17.76 11.07 1.15
CA PHE A 72 16.72 10.08 0.93
C PHE A 72 17.14 9.09 -0.17
N PRO A 73 16.45 7.94 -0.30
CA PRO A 73 16.57 7.10 -1.49
C PRO A 73 16.47 7.92 -2.78
N THR A 74 17.22 7.54 -3.81
CA THR A 74 17.22 8.29 -5.08
C THR A 74 15.87 8.17 -5.79
N THR A 75 15.50 9.18 -6.59
CA THR A 75 14.27 9.08 -7.40
C THR A 75 14.43 7.98 -8.46
N PRO A 76 13.45 7.06 -8.65
CA PRO A 76 13.48 6.07 -9.71
C PRO A 76 13.65 6.72 -11.08
N THR A 77 14.54 6.17 -11.90
CA THR A 77 14.92 6.74 -13.19
C THR A 77 14.08 6.23 -14.37
N ASN A 78 13.09 5.38 -14.11
CA ASN A 78 12.15 4.92 -15.12
C ASN A 78 11.20 6.06 -15.58
N ASP A 79 10.54 5.87 -16.73
CA ASP A 79 9.73 6.92 -17.38
C ASP A 79 8.63 7.51 -16.48
N ASP A 80 8.14 6.71 -15.52
CA ASP A 80 7.05 7.06 -14.62
C ASP A 80 7.50 7.43 -13.19
N ASN A 81 8.78 7.33 -12.84
CA ASN A 81 9.30 7.40 -11.46
C ASN A 81 8.63 6.40 -10.49
N LEU A 82 8.28 5.21 -10.98
CA LEU A 82 7.69 4.14 -10.17
C LEU A 82 8.77 3.43 -9.36
N MET A 83 8.46 3.08 -8.11
CA MET A 83 9.30 2.20 -7.29
C MET A 83 9.16 0.74 -7.76
N ASP A 84 9.66 0.46 -8.96
CA ASP A 84 9.67 -0.88 -9.53
C ASP A 84 10.73 -1.79 -8.89
N GLU A 85 10.69 -3.08 -9.22
CA GLU A 85 11.61 -4.07 -8.66
C GLU A 85 13.09 -3.72 -8.96
N SER A 86 13.37 -3.12 -10.12
CA SER A 86 14.73 -2.72 -10.49
C SER A 86 15.25 -1.63 -9.57
N TRP A 87 14.42 -0.65 -9.21
CA TRP A 87 14.81 0.40 -8.29
C TRP A 87 14.85 -0.10 -6.84
N CYS A 88 13.88 -0.92 -6.43
CA CYS A 88 13.77 -1.42 -5.06
C CYS A 88 14.94 -2.32 -4.64
N THR A 89 15.56 -3.01 -5.59
CA THR A 89 16.72 -3.89 -5.37
C THR A 89 18.06 -3.23 -5.70
N ALA A 90 18.05 -2.02 -6.26
CA ALA A 90 19.27 -1.27 -6.53
C ALA A 90 19.79 -0.62 -5.23
N PRO A 91 21.12 -0.57 -5.03
CA PRO A 91 21.69 0.18 -3.91
C PRO A 91 21.28 1.66 -3.96
N ILE A 92 20.88 2.22 -2.81
CA ILE A 92 20.53 3.65 -2.72
C ILE A 92 21.74 4.52 -3.07
N ASN A 93 22.93 4.12 -2.60
CA ASN A 93 24.18 4.77 -2.90
C ASN A 93 25.31 3.73 -2.92
N GLU A 94 25.79 3.41 -4.12
CA GLU A 94 26.85 2.40 -4.34
C GLU A 94 28.17 2.75 -3.63
N ASP A 95 28.47 4.03 -3.44
CA ASP A 95 29.73 4.50 -2.86
C ASP A 95 29.74 4.44 -1.33
N ILE A 96 28.56 4.53 -0.69
CA ILE A 96 28.44 4.67 0.77
C ILE A 96 27.89 3.41 1.43
N SER A 97 26.89 2.76 0.82
CA SER A 97 26.20 1.63 1.44
C SER A 97 25.42 0.83 0.41
N GLY A 98 25.69 -0.48 0.31
CA GLY A 98 24.92 -1.42 -0.50
C GLY A 98 23.50 -1.72 0.02
N VAL A 99 22.92 -0.82 0.81
CA VAL A 99 21.55 -0.94 1.33
C VAL A 99 20.59 -0.54 0.22
N THR A 100 19.64 -1.41 -0.06
CA THR A 100 18.60 -1.20 -1.07
C THR A 100 17.34 -0.62 -0.42
N PRO A 101 16.41 -0.01 -1.19
CA PRO A 101 15.11 0.38 -0.66
C PRO A 101 14.34 -0.77 0.00
N ASP A 102 14.44 -1.99 -0.54
CA ASP A 102 13.80 -3.19 0.03
C ASP A 102 14.32 -3.52 1.44
N ASP A 103 15.61 -3.32 1.69
CA ASP A 103 16.25 -3.56 2.99
C ASP A 103 15.78 -2.60 4.09
N LEU A 104 15.05 -1.53 3.74
CA LEU A 104 14.48 -0.59 4.72
C LEU A 104 13.23 -1.14 5.40
N PHE A 105 12.67 -2.24 4.89
CA PHE A 105 11.44 -2.84 5.39
C PHE A 105 11.73 -4.23 5.97
N SER A 106 11.03 -4.57 7.06
CA SER A 106 11.20 -5.86 7.73
C SER A 106 10.89 -7.05 6.83
N ASP A 107 9.98 -6.87 5.87
CA ASP A 107 9.57 -7.91 4.92
C ASP A 107 10.53 -8.01 3.72
N GLY A 108 11.57 -7.17 3.66
CA GLY A 108 12.52 -7.12 2.55
C GLY A 108 11.87 -6.69 1.23
N LYS A 109 10.78 -5.92 1.30
CA LYS A 109 10.05 -5.43 0.14
C LYS A 109 9.39 -4.08 0.42
N VAL A 110 9.53 -3.14 -0.52
CA VAL A 110 8.77 -1.88 -0.49
C VAL A 110 7.26 -2.15 -0.61
N PRO A 111 6.42 -1.65 0.32
CA PRO A 111 4.97 -1.78 0.25
C PRO A 111 4.36 -1.21 -1.04
N THR A 112 3.34 -1.87 -1.56
CA THR A 112 2.59 -1.46 -2.75
C THR A 112 1.19 -0.95 -2.40
N ASN A 113 0.45 -0.49 -3.41
CA ASN A 113 -0.97 -0.17 -3.25
C ASN A 113 -1.82 -1.44 -3.05
N ALA A 114 -3.11 -1.27 -2.78
CA ALA A 114 -4.03 -2.39 -2.53
C ALA A 114 -4.25 -3.32 -3.75
N ASN A 115 -3.83 -2.90 -4.95
CA ASN A 115 -3.86 -3.68 -6.18
C ASN A 115 -2.49 -4.34 -6.50
N ASN A 116 -1.52 -4.24 -5.57
CA ASN A 116 -0.13 -4.71 -5.73
C ASN A 116 0.71 -3.96 -6.78
N ASN A 117 0.30 -2.74 -7.13
CA ASN A 117 1.05 -1.86 -8.02
C ASN A 117 1.98 -0.92 -7.22
N PRO A 118 3.19 -0.63 -7.72
CA PRO A 118 4.13 0.27 -7.07
C PRO A 118 3.65 1.73 -7.10
N PHE A 119 4.07 2.52 -6.12
CA PHE A 119 3.80 3.96 -6.09
C PHE A 119 4.86 4.73 -6.87
N LYS A 120 4.51 5.95 -7.30
CA LYS A 120 5.48 6.93 -7.79
C LYS A 120 6.21 7.56 -6.61
N TYR A 121 7.51 7.77 -6.75
CA TYR A 121 8.35 8.39 -5.73
C TYR A 121 9.24 9.45 -6.36
N ARG A 122 9.41 10.59 -5.67
CA ARG A 122 10.32 11.66 -6.06
C ARG A 122 10.97 12.27 -4.83
N THR A 123 12.21 12.71 -4.96
CA THR A 123 12.91 13.51 -3.95
C THR A 123 13.68 14.66 -4.59
N TRP A 124 13.72 15.80 -3.90
CA TRP A 124 14.49 16.98 -4.30
C TRP A 124 14.94 17.75 -3.06
N GLN A 125 15.89 18.67 -3.26
CA GLN A 125 16.40 19.53 -2.21
C GLN A 125 16.15 20.98 -2.60
N GLU A 126 15.76 21.81 -1.64
CA GLU A 126 15.68 23.26 -1.83
C GLU A 126 16.55 23.96 -0.81
N THR A 127 17.29 24.97 -1.24
CA THR A 127 18.04 25.85 -0.34
C THR A 127 17.19 27.09 -0.05
N VAL A 128 16.88 27.32 1.21
CA VAL A 128 16.14 28.51 1.65
C VAL A 128 17.06 29.72 1.56
N GLU A 129 16.80 30.60 0.59
CA GLU A 129 17.66 31.76 0.28
C GLU A 129 17.92 32.69 1.49
N SER A 130 17.00 32.76 2.45
CA SER A 130 17.11 33.66 3.60
C SER A 130 17.96 33.12 4.76
N THR A 131 18.08 31.80 4.90
CA THR A 131 18.77 31.14 6.02
C THR A 131 19.96 30.28 5.58
N GLY A 132 20.05 29.94 4.29
CA GLY A 132 21.01 28.96 3.77
C GLY A 132 20.71 27.51 4.18
N GLU A 133 19.54 27.27 4.78
CA GLU A 133 19.09 25.93 5.19
C GLU A 133 18.74 25.08 3.97
N ILE A 134 19.26 23.84 3.90
CA ILE A 134 18.90 22.86 2.88
C ILE A 134 17.74 22.03 3.44
N ARG A 135 16.61 22.06 2.74
CA ARG A 135 15.43 21.23 3.04
C ARG A 135 15.32 20.09 2.07
N HIS A 136 15.05 18.90 2.60
CA HIS A 136 14.91 17.69 1.82
C HIS A 136 13.44 17.36 1.67
N TYR A 137 12.98 17.21 0.45
CA TYR A 137 11.59 16.88 0.14
C TYR A 137 11.48 15.47 -0.42
N MET A 138 10.36 14.83 -0.10
CA MET A 138 9.93 13.60 -0.73
C MET A 138 8.45 13.65 -1.08
N GLU A 139 8.10 13.09 -2.23
CA GLU A 139 6.74 12.93 -2.70
C GLU A 139 6.46 11.46 -3.03
N ILE A 140 5.34 10.93 -2.53
CA ILE A 140 4.82 9.61 -2.90
C ILE A 140 3.42 9.79 -3.47
N THR A 141 3.15 9.20 -4.64
CA THR A 141 1.86 9.32 -5.33
C THR A 141 1.35 7.97 -5.82
N ASP A 142 0.06 7.71 -5.65
CA ASP A 142 -0.59 6.56 -6.30
C ASP A 142 -1.00 6.91 -7.74
N ASN A 143 -0.42 6.20 -8.70
CA ASN A 143 -0.64 6.41 -10.14
C ASN A 143 -1.53 5.32 -10.78
N ASP A 144 -1.99 4.35 -10.00
CA ASP A 144 -2.84 3.28 -10.52
C ASP A 144 -4.29 3.77 -10.67
N THR A 145 -4.78 3.87 -11.91
CA THR A 145 -6.14 4.35 -12.22
C THR A 145 -7.24 3.49 -11.63
N GLU A 146 -6.95 2.22 -11.36
CA GLU A 146 -7.89 1.25 -10.77
C GLU A 146 -7.77 1.22 -9.24
N SER A 147 -6.86 2.00 -8.64
CA SER A 147 -6.73 2.14 -7.20
C SER A 147 -7.79 3.07 -6.64
N ALA A 148 -8.38 2.67 -5.51
CA ALA A 148 -9.28 3.54 -4.76
C ALA A 148 -8.56 4.79 -4.21
N ALA A 149 -7.22 4.77 -4.15
CA ALA A 149 -6.38 5.91 -3.74
C ALA A 149 -5.73 6.65 -4.93
N PHE A 150 -6.18 6.40 -6.17
CA PHE A 150 -5.63 7.05 -7.37
C PHE A 150 -5.52 8.58 -7.23
N GLY A 151 -4.36 9.12 -7.59
CA GLY A 151 -4.08 10.56 -7.59
C GLY A 151 -3.85 11.17 -6.20
N LYS A 152 -3.89 10.37 -5.12
CA LYS A 152 -3.46 10.84 -3.80
C LYS A 152 -1.94 10.97 -3.80
N SER A 153 -1.45 12.15 -3.46
CA SER A 153 -0.03 12.45 -3.28
C SER A 153 0.22 12.94 -1.86
N PHE A 154 1.38 12.57 -1.30
CA PHE A 154 1.87 13.09 -0.05
C PHE A 154 3.27 13.68 -0.23
N THR A 155 3.40 14.98 -0.03
CA THR A 155 4.69 15.68 0.02
C THR A 155 5.08 15.91 1.47
N HIS A 156 6.31 15.55 1.82
CA HIS A 156 6.88 15.77 3.14
C HIS A 156 8.26 16.40 3.02
N SER A 157 8.63 17.18 4.04
CA SER A 157 9.90 17.88 4.11
C SER A 157 10.55 17.71 5.48
N ILE A 158 11.87 17.72 5.52
CA ILE A 158 12.69 17.80 6.73
C ILE A 158 13.85 18.76 6.55
#